data_AF-A0A2J4XWR6-F1
#
_entry.id   AF-A0A2J4XWR6-F1
#
_cell.length_a   1.000
_cell.length_b   1.000
_cell.length_c   1.000
_cell.angle_alpha   90.00
_cell.angle_beta   90.00
_cell.angle_gamma   90.00
#
_symmetry.space_group_name_H-M   'P 1'
#
loop_
_entity.id
_entity.type
_entity.pdbx_description
1 polymer ?
#
loop_
_entity_poly.entity_id
_entity_poly.type
_entity_poly.pdbx_seq_one_letter_code
_entity_poly.pdbx_strand_id
1 'polypeptide(L)'
;TFYNTLPLHDGNHYPGQSKTADYKARAQKFFDELDNFFTELERSGRKVLVIVVPEHGAALKGDKMQVSGLRDIPSPSITNVPAAVKFFGIKARHPDAPIIINQPSSYLAISELVVRALDGKMFDENDINWQQYIANLPQSAAVSENSNAIVIQYQGKPYVQLNGGSWVPYPQ
;
A
#
# COMPACT_ATOMS: atom_id res chain seq x y z
N THR A 1 4.57 6.95 14.72
CA THR A 1 3.18 7.45 14.74
C THR A 1 2.35 6.62 13.79
N PHE A 2 1.12 6.27 14.17
CA PHE A 2 0.12 5.74 13.25
C PHE A 2 -0.82 6.87 12.84
N TYR A 3 -0.98 7.08 11.53
CA TYR A 3 -1.87 8.10 10.97
C TYR A 3 -2.78 7.45 9.94
N ASN A 4 -4.09 7.53 10.18
CA ASN A 4 -5.10 7.02 9.27
C ASN A 4 -5.81 8.19 8.57
N THR A 5 -6.04 8.05 7.26
CA THR A 5 -6.65 9.10 6.44
C THR A 5 -7.55 8.49 5.38
N LEU A 6 -8.74 9.07 5.17
CA LEU A 6 -9.79 8.49 4.33
C LEU A 6 -10.31 9.42 3.23
N PRO A 7 -9.52 10.37 2.64
CA PRO A 7 -10.03 11.29 1.63
C PRO A 7 -10.47 10.55 0.36
N LEU A 8 -9.97 9.33 0.13
CA LEU A 8 -10.26 8.49 -1.03
C LEU A 8 -11.43 7.52 -0.82
N HIS A 9 -12.07 7.53 0.36
CA HIS A 9 -13.25 6.69 0.61
C HIS A 9 -14.40 7.05 -0.33
N ASP A 10 -15.18 6.07 -0.76
CA ASP A 10 -16.36 6.32 -1.60
C ASP A 10 -17.45 7.08 -0.82
N GLY A 11 -18.30 7.83 -1.53
CA GLY A 11 -19.35 8.65 -0.94
C GLY A 11 -18.89 10.01 -0.38
N ASN A 12 -17.58 10.27 -0.27
CA ASN A 12 -17.08 11.59 0.12
C ASN A 12 -17.51 12.66 -0.89
N HIS A 13 -18.04 13.78 -0.41
CA HIS A 13 -18.49 14.92 -1.22
C HIS A 13 -17.81 16.22 -0.76
N TYR A 14 -17.75 17.23 -1.63
CA TYR A 14 -17.28 18.55 -1.23
C TYR A 14 -18.33 19.27 -0.37
N PRO A 15 -17.92 20.13 0.57
CA PRO A 15 -18.86 20.96 1.32
C PRO A 15 -19.79 21.74 0.39
N GLY A 16 -21.09 21.67 0.64
CA GLY A 16 -22.12 22.31 -0.21
C GLY A 16 -22.44 21.59 -1.51
N GLN A 17 -21.85 20.42 -1.79
CA GLN A 17 -22.20 19.57 -2.94
C GLN A 17 -22.81 18.25 -2.48
N SER A 18 -23.89 17.83 -3.14
CA SER A 18 -24.53 16.52 -2.91
C SER A 18 -23.94 15.39 -3.75
N LYS A 19 -23.19 15.73 -4.80
CA LYS A 19 -22.53 14.75 -5.68
C LYS A 19 -21.22 14.26 -5.05
N THR A 20 -20.99 12.95 -5.10
CA THR A 20 -19.69 12.36 -4.74
C THR A 20 -18.57 13.02 -5.52
N ALA A 21 -17.51 13.40 -4.82
CA ALA A 21 -16.33 14.00 -5.42
C ALA A 21 -15.58 12.96 -6.25
N ASP A 22 -15.19 13.35 -7.47
CA ASP A 22 -14.46 12.49 -8.39
C ASP A 22 -13.20 11.90 -7.75
N TYR A 23 -12.99 10.59 -7.89
CA TYR A 23 -11.87 9.91 -7.25
C TYR A 23 -10.53 10.42 -7.78
N LYS A 24 -10.40 10.63 -9.09
CA LYS A 24 -9.13 11.07 -9.69
C LYS A 24 -8.73 12.44 -9.16
N ALA A 25 -9.68 13.38 -9.09
CA ALA A 25 -9.44 14.70 -8.51
C ALA A 25 -9.01 14.63 -7.03
N ARG A 26 -9.67 13.79 -6.23
CA ARG A 26 -9.32 13.59 -4.82
C ARG A 26 -7.95 12.91 -4.64
N ALA A 27 -7.64 11.92 -5.46
CA ALA A 27 -6.35 11.23 -5.46
C ALA A 27 -5.21 12.17 -5.85
N GLN A 28 -5.40 12.98 -6.91
CA GLN A 28 -4.41 13.99 -7.29
C GLN A 28 -4.14 14.95 -6.15
N LYS A 29 -5.20 15.54 -5.57
CA LYS A 29 -5.05 16.46 -4.42
C LYS A 29 -4.31 15.80 -3.26
N PHE A 30 -4.67 14.56 -2.91
CA PHE A 30 -4.01 13.84 -1.83
C PHE A 30 -2.52 13.60 -2.11
N PHE A 31 -2.16 13.22 -3.34
CA PHE A 31 -0.77 13.01 -3.72
C PHE A 31 0.03 14.32 -3.78
N ASP A 32 -0.59 15.41 -4.24
CA ASP A 32 0.03 16.75 -4.19
C ASP A 32 0.29 17.18 -2.74
N GLU A 33 -0.65 16.95 -1.83
CA GLU A 33 -0.48 17.23 -0.40
C GLU A 33 0.58 16.34 0.26
N LEU A 34 0.65 15.05 -0.12
CA LEU A 34 1.67 14.13 0.36
C LEU A 34 3.07 14.52 -0.12
N ASP A 35 3.21 14.93 -1.39
CA ASP A 35 4.49 15.37 -1.96
C ASP A 35 4.96 16.70 -1.35
N ASN A 36 4.03 17.63 -1.11
CA ASN A 36 4.33 18.84 -0.34
C ASN A 36 4.80 18.51 1.08
N PHE A 37 4.14 17.56 1.76
CA PHE A 37 4.58 17.10 3.07
C PHE A 37 5.99 16.48 3.03
N PHE A 38 6.31 15.71 2.00
CA PHE A 38 7.66 15.16 1.81
C PHE A 38 8.70 16.26 1.59
N THR A 39 8.37 17.28 0.81
CA THR A 39 9.23 18.46 0.63
C THR A 39 9.49 19.17 1.97
N GLU A 40 8.47 19.34 2.80
CA GLU A 40 8.64 19.94 4.13
C GLU A 40 9.46 19.06 5.09
N LEU A 41 9.32 17.72 5.01
CA LEU A 41 10.18 16.80 5.75
C LEU A 41 11.64 16.92 5.32
N GLU A 42 11.93 17.01 4.02
CA GLU A 42 13.29 17.21 3.50
C GLU A 42 13.87 18.54 4.02
N ARG A 43 13.12 19.63 3.95
CA ARG A 43 13.53 20.95 4.47
C ARG A 43 13.78 20.95 5.97
N SER A 44 13.03 20.15 6.72
CA SER A 44 13.16 20.09 8.18
C SER A 44 14.49 19.51 8.65
N GLY A 45 15.20 18.76 7.80
CA GLY A 45 16.42 18.04 8.17
C GLY A 45 16.20 16.94 9.21
N ARG A 46 14.94 16.61 9.55
CA ARG A 46 14.63 15.59 10.55
C ARG A 46 14.87 14.20 9.99
N LYS A 47 15.44 13.33 10.82
CA LYS A 47 15.59 11.89 10.57
C LYS A 47 14.22 11.22 10.69
N VAL A 48 13.59 10.87 9.57
CA VAL A 48 12.24 10.29 9.55
C VAL A 48 12.20 9.12 8.58
N LEU A 49 11.60 8.02 9.02
CA LEU A 49 11.17 6.91 8.16
C LEU A 49 9.66 7.04 7.94
N VAL A 50 9.26 7.31 6.71
CA VAL A 50 7.84 7.32 6.31
C VAL A 50 7.51 6.03 5.60
N ILE A 51 6.39 5.42 6.01
CA ILE A 51 5.86 4.19 5.44
C ILE A 51 4.41 4.49 5.03
N VAL A 52 4.12 4.37 3.74
CA VAL A 52 2.78 4.53 3.18
C VAL A 52 2.23 3.14 2.89
N VAL A 53 1.14 2.76 3.57
CA VAL A 53 0.48 1.46 3.40
C VAL A 53 -1.03 1.69 3.24
N PRO A 54 -1.58 1.56 2.03
CA PRO A 54 -3.03 1.61 1.84
C PRO A 54 -3.72 0.43 2.54
N GLU A 55 -4.94 0.65 3.03
CA GLU A 55 -5.76 -0.41 3.64
C GLU A 55 -6.19 -1.44 2.59
N HIS A 56 -6.81 -0.96 1.52
CA HIS A 56 -7.26 -1.72 0.36
C HIS A 56 -7.61 -0.74 -0.78
N GLY A 57 -7.87 -1.28 -1.97
CA GLY A 57 -8.34 -0.54 -3.12
C GLY A 57 -9.77 -0.04 -2.99
N ALA A 58 -10.11 0.96 -3.79
CA ALA A 58 -11.45 1.58 -3.76
C ALA A 58 -12.49 0.88 -4.65
N ALA A 59 -12.14 -0.25 -5.29
CA ALA A 59 -12.98 -0.94 -6.28
C ALA A 59 -13.51 -0.01 -7.39
N LEU A 60 -12.70 0.96 -7.84
CA LEU A 60 -13.11 1.94 -8.86
C LEU A 60 -13.53 1.29 -10.17
N LYS A 61 -12.80 0.26 -10.57
CA LYS A 61 -13.15 -0.61 -11.68
C LYS A 61 -13.73 -1.89 -11.10
N GLY A 62 -15.00 -2.16 -11.43
CA GLY A 62 -15.62 -3.45 -11.14
C GLY A 62 -15.08 -4.56 -12.04
N ASP A 63 -15.46 -5.79 -11.71
CA ASP A 63 -15.15 -7.00 -12.47
C ASP A 63 -16.42 -7.85 -12.68
N LYS A 64 -16.23 -9.10 -13.10
CA LYS A 64 -17.33 -10.02 -13.39
C LYS A 64 -18.12 -10.48 -12.17
N MET A 65 -17.54 -10.42 -10.96
CA MET A 65 -18.24 -10.78 -9.72
C MET A 65 -18.78 -9.58 -8.97
N GLN A 66 -18.08 -8.45 -9.03
CA GLN A 66 -18.44 -7.27 -8.24
C GLN A 66 -18.45 -6.01 -9.09
N VAL A 67 -19.56 -5.27 -9.03
CA VAL A 67 -19.67 -3.95 -9.68
C VAL A 67 -18.76 -2.93 -8.98
N SER A 68 -18.48 -1.82 -9.66
CA SER A 68 -17.70 -0.71 -9.10
C SER A 68 -18.24 -0.27 -7.73
N GLY A 69 -17.32 -0.01 -6.79
CA GLY A 69 -17.62 0.39 -5.41
C GLY A 69 -17.89 -0.77 -4.44
N LEU A 70 -18.27 -1.95 -4.93
CA LEU A 70 -18.53 -3.12 -4.07
C LEU A 70 -17.22 -3.82 -3.69
N ARG A 71 -17.09 -4.18 -2.41
CA ARG A 71 -15.86 -4.76 -1.82
C ARG A 71 -16.11 -5.97 -0.92
N ASP A 72 -17.23 -6.66 -1.11
CA ASP A 72 -17.59 -7.84 -0.32
C ASP A 72 -16.70 -9.07 -0.58
N ILE A 73 -15.93 -9.07 -1.67
CA ILE A 73 -14.93 -10.11 -1.96
C ILE A 73 -13.58 -9.38 -2.04
N PRO A 74 -12.57 -9.79 -1.26
CA PRO A 74 -11.28 -9.12 -1.24
C PRO A 74 -10.43 -9.53 -2.44
N SER A 75 -10.89 -9.16 -3.64
CA SER A 75 -10.31 -9.58 -4.91
C SER A 75 -8.86 -9.11 -5.09
N PRO A 76 -8.06 -9.71 -5.99
CA PRO A 76 -6.68 -9.29 -6.21
C PRO A 76 -6.54 -7.82 -6.65
N SER A 77 -7.51 -7.27 -7.38
CA SER A 77 -7.49 -5.87 -7.81
C SER A 77 -7.76 -4.89 -6.67
N ILE A 78 -8.44 -5.34 -5.61
CA ILE A 78 -8.68 -4.57 -4.39
C ILE A 78 -7.50 -4.72 -3.42
N THR A 79 -6.89 -5.90 -3.32
CA THR A 79 -5.90 -6.20 -2.27
C THR A 79 -4.45 -6.03 -2.69
N ASN A 80 -4.16 -5.92 -3.99
CA ASN A 80 -2.85 -5.50 -4.48
C ASN A 80 -2.69 -3.97 -4.38
N VAL A 81 -2.07 -3.51 -3.30
CA VAL A 81 -1.93 -2.08 -2.97
C VAL A 81 -0.49 -1.57 -3.10
N PRO A 82 -0.28 -0.30 -3.51
CA PRO A 82 1.04 0.29 -3.56
C PRO A 82 1.53 0.70 -2.16
N ALA A 83 2.35 -0.14 -1.53
CA ALA A 83 3.06 0.21 -0.31
C ALA A 83 4.46 0.77 -0.62
N ALA A 84 4.90 1.77 0.13
CA ALA A 84 6.19 2.43 -0.10
C ALA A 84 6.86 2.83 1.23
N VAL A 85 8.20 2.86 1.20
CA VAL A 85 9.05 3.31 2.31
C VAL A 85 9.98 4.40 1.80
N LYS A 86 10.04 5.54 2.51
CA LYS A 86 10.97 6.63 2.21
C LYS A 86 11.68 7.10 3.49
N PHE A 87 13.00 7.17 3.41
CA PHE A 87 13.83 7.79 4.43
C PHE A 87 13.99 9.29 4.15
N PHE A 88 14.05 10.09 5.20
CA PHE A 88 14.32 11.53 5.17
C PHE A 88 15.43 11.86 6.17
N GLY A 89 16.26 12.85 5.84
CA GLY A 89 17.38 13.27 6.71
C GLY A 89 18.53 12.25 6.77
N ILE A 90 18.70 11.44 5.73
CA ILE A 90 19.87 10.56 5.56
C ILE A 90 21.05 11.37 4.99
N LYS A 91 22.29 10.97 5.31
CA LYS A 91 23.49 11.56 4.69
C LYS A 91 23.82 10.91 3.34
N ALA A 92 23.60 9.60 3.24
CA ALA A 92 23.80 8.87 2.00
C ALA A 92 22.90 9.39 0.88
N ARG A 93 23.38 9.27 -0.36
CA ARG A 93 22.58 9.63 -1.54
C ARG A 93 21.41 8.65 -1.69
N HIS A 94 20.22 9.19 -1.93
CA HIS A 94 19.08 8.38 -2.35
C HIS A 94 19.33 7.76 -3.74
N PRO A 95 18.85 6.52 -3.99
CA PRO A 95 18.80 5.98 -5.34
C PRO A 95 18.04 6.92 -6.29
N ASP A 96 18.47 7.00 -7.54
CA ASP A 96 17.84 7.87 -8.56
C ASP A 96 16.40 7.43 -8.91
N ALA A 97 16.06 6.17 -8.63
CA ALA A 97 14.73 5.61 -8.79
C ALA A 97 14.36 4.73 -7.59
N PRO A 98 13.05 4.56 -7.29
CA PRO A 98 12.61 3.63 -6.26
C PRO A 98 13.11 2.21 -6.52
N ILE A 99 13.55 1.52 -5.47
CA ILE A 99 13.91 0.10 -5.55
C ILE A 99 12.62 -0.70 -5.48
N ILE A 100 12.35 -1.48 -6.53
CA ILE A 100 11.10 -2.22 -6.67
C ILE A 100 11.23 -3.62 -6.05
N ILE A 101 10.36 -3.92 -5.08
CA ILE A 101 10.21 -5.26 -4.49
C ILE A 101 9.10 -5.98 -5.24
N ASN A 102 9.48 -6.94 -6.10
CA ASN A 102 8.53 -7.71 -6.92
C ASN A 102 8.04 -9.00 -6.25
N GLN A 103 8.62 -9.38 -5.11
CA GLN A 103 8.24 -10.61 -4.41
C GLN A 103 6.89 -10.43 -3.69
N PRO A 104 6.04 -11.48 -3.61
CA PRO A 104 4.80 -11.45 -2.84
C PRO A 104 5.06 -11.01 -1.40
N SER A 105 4.50 -9.87 -1.01
CA SER A 105 4.81 -9.19 0.24
C SER A 105 3.54 -8.78 0.96
N SER A 106 3.61 -8.75 2.30
CA SER A 106 2.54 -8.23 3.16
C SER A 106 3.18 -7.52 4.37
N TYR A 107 2.41 -7.27 5.42
CA TYR A 107 2.80 -6.45 6.57
C TYR A 107 4.08 -6.94 7.29
N LEU A 108 4.41 -8.24 7.22
CA LEU A 108 5.62 -8.77 7.82
C LEU A 108 6.90 -8.19 7.19
N ALA A 109 6.90 -7.91 5.88
CA ALA A 109 8.03 -7.26 5.22
C ALA A 109 8.21 -5.80 5.69
N ILE A 110 7.11 -5.10 5.97
CA ILE A 110 7.15 -3.75 6.56
C ILE A 110 7.76 -3.80 7.96
N SER A 111 7.35 -4.78 8.79
CA SER A 111 7.92 -4.98 10.12
C SER A 111 9.43 -5.23 10.05
N GLU A 112 9.88 -6.10 9.14
CA GLU A 112 11.29 -6.37 8.93
C GLU A 112 12.08 -5.13 8.49
N LEU A 113 11.55 -4.32 7.57
CA LEU A 113 12.17 -3.05 7.17
C LEU A 113 12.30 -2.09 8.36
N VAL A 114 11.27 -1.98 9.21
CA VAL A 114 11.35 -1.18 10.43
C VAL A 114 12.45 -1.70 11.35
N VAL A 115 12.51 -3.02 11.58
CA VAL A 115 13.53 -3.66 12.44
C VAL A 115 14.94 -3.34 11.95
N ARG A 116 15.19 -3.41 10.64
CA ARG A 116 16.50 -3.09 10.04
C ARG A 116 16.90 -1.63 10.21
N ALA A 117 15.93 -0.72 10.36
CA ALA A 117 16.19 0.70 10.56
C ALA A 117 16.25 1.13 12.04
N LEU A 118 15.98 0.23 13.00
CA LEU A 118 15.82 0.56 14.42
C LEU A 118 17.06 1.17 15.07
N ASP A 119 18.26 0.75 14.65
CA ASP A 119 19.52 1.25 15.23
C ASP A 119 19.86 2.67 14.75
N GLY A 120 19.11 3.20 13.78
CA GLY A 120 19.25 4.55 13.26
C GLY A 120 20.48 4.80 12.39
N LYS A 121 21.35 3.80 12.16
CA LYS A 121 22.60 4.00 11.40
C LYS A 121 22.35 4.44 9.96
N MET A 122 21.24 4.01 9.38
CA MET A 122 20.76 4.44 8.06
C MET A 122 20.70 5.96 7.90
N PHE A 123 20.57 6.74 8.99
CA PHE A 123 20.55 8.20 8.92
C PHE A 123 21.94 8.85 8.99
N ASP A 124 22.95 8.14 9.46
CA ASP A 124 24.27 8.70 9.77
C ASP A 124 25.40 8.21 8.86
N GLU A 125 25.20 7.09 8.15
CA GLU A 125 26.14 6.55 7.18
C GLU A 125 26.21 7.38 5.89
N ASN A 126 27.41 7.50 5.33
CA ASN A 126 27.67 8.24 4.09
C ASN A 126 27.29 7.43 2.84
N ASP A 127 27.20 6.11 2.97
CA ASP A 127 26.77 5.20 1.92
C ASP A 127 25.90 4.11 2.54
N ILE A 128 24.86 3.69 1.83
CA ILE A 128 23.91 2.68 2.29
C ILE A 128 23.86 1.59 1.23
N ASN A 129 24.15 0.36 1.65
CA ASN A 129 23.94 -0.80 0.78
C ASN A 129 22.45 -1.13 0.70
N TRP A 130 21.73 -0.44 -0.19
CA TRP A 130 20.30 -0.62 -0.35
C TRP A 130 19.90 -2.03 -0.79
N GLN A 131 20.75 -2.72 -1.57
CA GLN A 131 20.48 -4.09 -1.98
C GLN A 131 20.50 -5.04 -0.78
N GLN A 132 21.47 -4.86 0.13
CA GLN A 132 21.50 -5.60 1.39
C GLN A 132 20.29 -5.25 2.28
N TYR A 133 19.92 -3.97 2.32
CA TYR A 133 18.79 -3.50 3.13
C TYR A 133 17.45 -4.13 2.72
N ILE A 134 17.24 -4.40 1.41
CA ILE A 134 16.03 -5.04 0.90
C ILE A 134 16.19 -6.55 0.62
N ALA A 135 17.37 -7.13 0.85
CA ALA A 135 17.62 -8.55 0.59
C ALA A 135 16.84 -9.43 1.57
N ASN A 136 16.34 -10.58 1.08
CA ASN A 136 15.72 -11.62 1.91
C ASN A 136 14.58 -11.11 2.80
N LEU A 137 13.79 -10.14 2.31
CA LEU A 137 12.56 -9.75 3.01
C LEU A 137 11.59 -10.94 3.07
N PRO A 138 10.84 -11.10 4.17
CA PRO A 138 9.88 -12.18 4.31
C PRO A 138 8.79 -12.06 3.24
N GLN A 139 8.56 -13.15 2.52
CA GLN A 139 7.49 -13.24 1.54
C GLN A 139 6.19 -13.71 2.20
N SER A 140 5.06 -13.32 1.63
CA SER A 140 3.74 -13.77 2.08
C SER A 140 2.90 -14.12 0.87
N ALA A 141 2.24 -15.29 0.92
CA ALA A 141 1.28 -15.67 -0.12
C ALA A 141 0.14 -14.65 -0.18
N ALA A 142 -0.37 -14.40 -1.40
CA ALA A 142 -1.53 -13.54 -1.60
C ALA A 142 -2.81 -14.26 -1.14
N VAL A 143 -3.11 -14.09 0.15
CA VAL A 143 -4.31 -14.58 0.82
C VAL A 143 -5.03 -13.37 1.42
N SER A 144 -6.31 -13.24 1.10
CA SER A 144 -7.13 -12.13 1.55
C SER A 144 -8.46 -12.63 2.08
N GLU A 145 -8.91 -12.12 3.21
CA GLU A 145 -10.11 -12.58 3.90
C GLU A 145 -10.92 -11.41 4.44
N ASN A 146 -12.24 -11.57 4.42
CA ASN A 146 -13.17 -10.78 5.23
C ASN A 146 -14.16 -11.75 5.92
N SER A 147 -15.19 -11.22 6.57
CA SER A 147 -16.15 -12.04 7.34
C SER A 147 -16.83 -13.17 6.55
N ASN A 148 -16.96 -13.02 5.22
CA ASN A 148 -17.79 -13.87 4.37
C ASN A 148 -17.06 -14.45 3.17
N ALA A 149 -15.81 -14.05 2.90
CA ALA A 149 -15.08 -14.44 1.70
C ALA A 149 -13.59 -14.57 1.95
N ILE A 150 -12.99 -15.63 1.40
CA ILE A 150 -11.54 -15.86 1.34
C ILE A 150 -11.12 -15.92 -0.13
N VAL A 151 -10.07 -15.21 -0.50
CA VAL A 151 -9.47 -15.22 -1.83
C VAL A 151 -8.00 -15.65 -1.73
N ILE A 152 -7.58 -16.58 -2.58
CA ILE A 152 -6.20 -17.05 -2.67
C ILE A 152 -5.71 -17.07 -4.12
N GLN A 153 -4.39 -17.00 -4.30
CA GLN A 153 -3.74 -17.40 -5.54
C GLN A 153 -3.28 -18.86 -5.45
N TYR A 154 -3.75 -19.71 -6.35
CA TYR A 154 -3.36 -21.12 -6.43
C TYR A 154 -2.99 -21.48 -7.86
N GLN A 155 -1.76 -21.98 -8.07
CA GLN A 155 -1.21 -22.32 -9.39
C GLN A 155 -1.37 -21.19 -10.43
N GLY A 156 -1.13 -19.94 -10.00
CA GLY A 156 -1.22 -18.75 -10.85
C GLY A 156 -2.65 -18.29 -11.19
N LYS A 157 -3.68 -18.84 -10.52
CA LYS A 157 -5.08 -18.46 -10.73
C LYS A 157 -5.73 -18.06 -9.40
N PRO A 158 -6.58 -17.02 -9.40
CA PRO A 158 -7.34 -16.65 -8.21
C PRO A 158 -8.51 -17.62 -7.98
N TYR A 159 -8.71 -18.00 -6.72
CA TYR A 159 -9.86 -18.77 -6.25
C TYR A 159 -10.54 -18.03 -5.12
N VAL A 160 -11.85 -18.22 -4.98
CA VAL A 160 -12.66 -17.65 -3.92
C VAL A 160 -13.47 -18.72 -3.21
N GLN A 161 -13.55 -18.61 -1.90
CA GLN A 161 -14.48 -19.34 -1.04
C GLN A 161 -15.44 -18.34 -0.40
N LEU A 162 -16.74 -18.58 -0.52
CA LEU A 162 -17.78 -17.73 0.08
C LEU A 162 -18.48 -18.48 1.21
N ASN A 163 -18.62 -17.85 2.37
CA ASN A 163 -19.35 -18.34 3.55
C ASN A 163 -19.00 -19.79 3.95
N GLY A 164 -17.73 -20.16 3.85
CA GLY A 164 -17.26 -21.52 4.15
C GLY A 164 -17.66 -22.60 3.15
N GLY A 165 -18.20 -22.23 1.99
CA GLY A 165 -18.59 -23.16 0.93
C GLY A 165 -17.41 -23.75 0.15
N SER A 166 -17.67 -24.25 -1.06
CA SER A 166 -16.62 -24.78 -1.94
C SER A 166 -15.79 -23.66 -2.58
N TRP A 167 -14.51 -23.95 -2.82
CA TRP A 167 -13.64 -23.08 -3.62
C TRP A 167 -14.07 -23.10 -5.09
N VAL A 168 -14.19 -21.92 -5.69
CA VAL A 168 -14.45 -21.75 -7.12
C VAL A 168 -13.42 -20.79 -7.74
N PRO A 169 -13.05 -20.95 -9.02
CA PRO A 169 -12.20 -19.97 -9.70
C PRO A 169 -12.84 -18.57 -9.64
N TYR A 170 -12.04 -17.56 -9.32
CA TYR A 170 -12.50 -16.17 -9.39
C TYR A 170 -12.57 -15.75 -10.87
N PRO A 171 -13.74 -15.37 -11.40
CA PRO A 171 -13.90 -14.91 -12.77
C PRO A 171 -13.06 -13.66 -13.07
N GLN A 172 -12.16 -13.75 -14.05
CA GLN A 172 -11.35 -12.62 -14.55
C GLN A 172 -11.98 -12.00 -15.79
#